data_AF-A0A917BRB4-F1
#
_entry.id   AF-A0A917BRB4-F1
#
_cell.length_a   1.000
_cell.length_b   1.000
_cell.length_c   1.000
_cell.angle_alpha   90.00
_cell.angle_beta   90.00
_cell.angle_gamma   90.00
#
_symmetry.space_group_name_H-M   'P 1'
#
loop_
_entity.id
_entity.type
_entity.pdbx_description
1 polymer ?
#
loop_
_entity_poly.entity_id
_entity_poly.type
_entity_poly.pdbx_seq_one_letter_code
_entity_poly.pdbx_strand_id
1 'polypeptide(L)'
;MKKNLTRTVSLFLSAAVLAGCTNFPKAFDHSGNPFTQPFNYEEAQALQTDAATFKGALVKEYQALATKEGVEWADWFDSDFFARKAIKVAASENGLPPEDPALWRFSKQEQAQFTDGYNALNAALETSRSSLPVLSAKAQASFDCWVEEQEEGWQHDEIAKCKDQFAEALNRLTGAQEKLTQQPAPKMELDLAKLYTVFFDFDSAVITPVGQQVLQALVQDWGAQAVNYALIGHTDRAGSQAYNKSLSERRAQSVKTFISELGLPGDKISTTGMGESAPAVATQDGVREAKNRRVVIEVQQ
;
A
#
# COMPACT_ATOMS: atom_id res chain seq x y z
N MET A 1 -90.22 -2.92 30.40
CA MET A 1 -90.53 -1.57 29.84
C MET A 1 -89.28 -0.69 29.96
N LYS A 2 -88.97 0.01 28.86
CA LYS A 2 -88.05 1.15 28.70
C LYS A 2 -86.52 0.90 28.67
N LYS A 3 -85.97 1.42 27.57
CA LYS A 3 -84.59 1.48 27.07
C LYS A 3 -83.70 2.40 27.93
N ASN A 4 -82.37 2.26 27.78
CA ASN A 4 -81.35 3.33 27.69
C ASN A 4 -79.99 2.63 27.42
N LEU A 5 -79.44 2.64 26.20
CA LEU A 5 -78.72 3.70 25.47
C LEU A 5 -77.40 4.14 26.14
N THR A 6 -76.36 4.27 25.30
CA THR A 6 -74.99 4.83 25.49
C THR A 6 -73.88 3.81 25.75
N ARG A 7 -72.69 3.89 25.13
CA ARG A 7 -72.10 4.85 24.18
C ARG A 7 -70.91 4.14 23.50
N THR A 8 -70.82 4.20 22.18
CA THR A 8 -69.65 3.79 21.41
C THR A 8 -68.51 4.77 21.70
N VAL A 9 -67.39 4.28 22.23
CA VAL A 9 -66.15 5.06 22.37
C VAL A 9 -65.32 4.85 21.10
N SER A 10 -65.33 5.85 20.23
CA SER A 10 -64.36 5.95 19.13
C SER A 10 -63.00 6.32 19.70
N LEU A 11 -62.02 5.42 19.61
CA LEU A 11 -60.61 5.79 19.77
C LEU A 11 -60.16 6.54 18.51
N PHE A 12 -59.90 7.84 18.66
CA PHE A 12 -59.08 8.59 17.71
C PHE A 12 -57.62 8.15 17.90
N LEU A 13 -57.12 7.35 16.97
CA LEU A 13 -55.69 7.05 16.86
C LEU A 13 -55.03 8.25 16.18
N SER A 14 -54.47 9.15 16.96
CA SER A 14 -53.64 10.25 16.46
C SER A 14 -52.39 9.67 15.81
N ALA A 15 -52.27 9.90 14.50
CA ALA A 15 -51.05 9.66 13.74
C ALA A 15 -49.96 10.66 14.21
N ALA A 16 -48.94 10.15 14.89
CA ALA A 16 -47.66 10.83 15.02
C ALA A 16 -46.67 10.16 14.05
N VAL A 17 -46.47 10.79 12.89
CA VAL A 17 -45.38 10.44 11.97
C VAL A 17 -44.09 10.93 12.60
N LEU A 18 -43.39 10.06 13.32
CA LEU A 18 -41.98 10.23 13.66
C LEU A 18 -41.14 9.81 12.45
N ALA A 19 -41.05 10.71 11.47
CA ALA A 19 -39.99 10.68 10.47
C ALA A 19 -38.81 11.47 11.05
N GLY A 20 -37.73 10.78 11.40
CA GLY A 20 -36.49 11.45 11.80
C GLY A 20 -35.57 10.55 12.63
N CYS A 21 -34.39 10.27 12.06
CA CYS A 21 -33.22 9.60 12.65
C CYS A 21 -33.09 8.08 12.45
N THR A 22 -33.08 7.61 11.19
CA THR A 22 -32.47 6.31 10.83
C THR A 22 -31.09 6.50 10.16
N ASN A 23 -30.30 7.45 10.65
CA ASN A 23 -28.90 7.60 10.28
C ASN A 23 -28.08 7.92 11.54
N PHE A 24 -28.12 7.02 12.50
CA PHE A 24 -26.98 6.89 13.39
C PHE A 24 -25.86 6.25 12.56
N PRO A 25 -24.63 6.79 12.52
CA PRO A 25 -23.50 6.01 12.03
C PRO A 25 -23.53 4.67 12.77
N LYS A 26 -23.29 3.57 12.06
CA LYS A 26 -23.14 2.25 12.69
C LYS A 26 -22.36 2.44 13.97
N ALA A 27 -22.96 2.09 15.10
CA ALA A 27 -22.28 2.08 16.39
C ALA A 27 -20.90 1.46 16.16
N PHE A 28 -19.86 2.14 16.66
CA PHE A 28 -18.53 1.52 16.74
C PHE A 28 -18.74 0.14 17.32
N ASP A 29 -18.35 -0.86 16.56
CA ASP A 29 -18.46 -2.24 16.97
C ASP A 29 -17.46 -2.46 18.12
N HIS A 30 -17.93 -2.26 19.35
CA HIS A 30 -17.22 -2.65 20.57
C HIS A 30 -17.43 -4.15 20.87
N SER A 31 -17.68 -5.00 19.86
CA SER A 31 -18.00 -6.42 20.11
C SER A 31 -16.78 -7.19 20.63
N GLY A 32 -16.75 -7.29 21.94
CA GLY A 32 -15.94 -8.25 22.66
C GLY A 32 -16.10 -8.02 24.16
N ASN A 33 -16.90 -8.83 24.84
CA ASN A 33 -16.60 -9.06 26.24
C ASN A 33 -15.21 -9.72 26.26
N PRO A 34 -14.19 -9.07 26.86
CA PRO A 34 -12.81 -9.58 26.84
C PRO A 34 -12.68 -10.95 27.52
N PHE A 35 -13.71 -11.38 28.27
CA PHE A 35 -13.74 -12.69 28.92
C PHE A 35 -14.44 -13.79 28.10
N THR A 36 -15.00 -13.51 26.92
CA THR A 36 -15.81 -14.49 26.16
C THR A 36 -15.67 -14.47 24.64
N GLN A 37 -14.83 -13.62 24.04
CA GLN A 37 -14.54 -13.65 22.60
C GLN A 37 -13.05 -13.95 22.39
N PRO A 38 -12.66 -14.71 21.35
CA PRO A 38 -11.25 -14.86 21.02
C PRO A 38 -10.71 -13.51 20.55
N PHE A 39 -9.79 -12.94 21.33
CA PHE A 39 -8.97 -11.82 20.92
C PHE A 39 -8.27 -12.11 19.59
N ASN A 40 -7.99 -11.08 18.80
CA ASN A 40 -7.37 -11.23 17.48
C ASN A 40 -5.93 -11.75 17.55
N TYR A 41 -5.37 -11.90 18.75
CA TYR A 41 -3.98 -12.29 18.98
C TYR A 41 -3.61 -13.60 18.28
N GLU A 42 -4.34 -14.69 18.51
CA GLU A 42 -4.01 -15.99 17.91
C GLU A 42 -4.10 -15.96 16.38
N GLU A 43 -5.13 -15.31 15.83
CA GLU A 43 -5.28 -15.10 14.39
C GLU A 43 -4.12 -14.28 13.83
N ALA A 44 -3.77 -13.18 14.50
CA ALA A 44 -2.66 -12.33 14.11
C ALA A 44 -1.34 -13.10 14.14
N GLN A 45 -1.05 -13.89 15.18
CA GLN A 45 0.18 -14.68 15.28
C GLN A 45 0.26 -15.81 14.23
N ALA A 46 -0.88 -16.32 13.77
CA ALA A 46 -0.93 -17.32 12.71
C ALA A 46 -0.61 -16.76 11.31
N LEU A 47 -0.60 -15.44 11.12
CA LEU A 47 -0.31 -14.83 9.82
C LEU A 47 1.13 -15.13 9.36
N GLN A 48 1.23 -15.67 8.14
CA GLN A 48 2.48 -15.89 7.44
C GLN A 48 2.60 -14.90 6.28
N THR A 49 3.65 -14.09 6.32
CA THR A 49 3.90 -13.03 5.34
C THR A 49 5.37 -13.01 4.95
N ASP A 50 5.67 -12.50 3.75
CA ASP A 50 7.04 -12.28 3.31
C ASP A 50 7.63 -11.05 4.03
N ALA A 51 8.43 -11.32 5.07
CA ALA A 51 9.09 -10.29 5.89
C ALA A 51 10.11 -9.44 5.12
N ALA A 52 10.45 -9.78 3.87
CA ALA A 52 11.27 -8.92 3.01
C ALA A 52 10.46 -7.77 2.38
N THR A 53 9.13 -7.90 2.31
CA THR A 53 8.24 -6.85 1.81
C THR A 53 7.83 -5.89 2.92
N PHE A 54 7.49 -4.64 2.59
CA PHE A 54 7.02 -3.67 3.58
C PHE A 54 5.80 -4.20 4.35
N LYS A 55 4.83 -4.76 3.62
CA LYS A 55 3.62 -5.33 4.21
C LYS A 55 3.92 -6.47 5.16
N GLY A 56 4.76 -7.42 4.74
CA GLY A 56 5.08 -8.57 5.58
C GLY A 56 5.93 -8.19 6.79
N ALA A 57 6.90 -7.28 6.63
CA ALA A 57 7.65 -6.71 7.74
C ALA A 57 6.75 -5.97 8.72
N LEU A 58 5.79 -5.18 8.24
CA LEU A 58 4.86 -4.44 9.10
C LEU A 58 3.92 -5.38 9.88
N VAL A 59 3.48 -6.49 9.27
CA VAL A 59 2.79 -7.56 10.00
C VAL A 59 3.66 -8.14 11.12
N LYS A 60 4.96 -8.35 10.87
CA LYS A 60 5.89 -8.86 11.89
C LYS A 60 6.09 -7.87 13.05
N GLU A 61 6.20 -6.58 12.76
CA GLU A 61 6.31 -5.57 13.81
C GLU A 61 5.03 -5.51 14.67
N TYR A 62 3.84 -5.54 14.07
CA TYR A 62 2.59 -5.56 14.84
C TYR A 62 2.35 -6.88 15.60
N GLN A 63 2.78 -8.02 15.07
CA GLN A 63 2.78 -9.28 15.84
C GLN A 63 3.67 -9.18 17.08
N ALA A 64 4.83 -8.52 16.97
CA ALA A 64 5.74 -8.32 18.08
C ALA A 64 5.16 -7.38 19.14
N LEU A 65 4.58 -6.24 18.71
CA LEU A 65 3.89 -5.32 19.63
C LEU A 65 2.71 -6.01 20.33
N ALA A 66 1.87 -6.74 19.60
CA ALA A 66 0.78 -7.50 20.21
C ALA A 66 1.26 -8.52 21.27
N THR A 67 2.42 -9.14 21.03
CA THR A 67 3.04 -10.07 22.00
C THR A 67 3.53 -9.34 23.23
N LYS A 68 4.20 -8.20 23.05
CA LYS A 68 4.72 -7.37 24.13
C LYS A 68 3.59 -6.91 25.05
N GLU A 69 2.55 -6.31 24.50
CA GLU A 69 1.39 -5.83 25.27
C GLU A 69 0.71 -6.99 26.03
N GLY A 70 0.32 -8.05 25.32
CA GLY A 70 -0.53 -9.09 25.92
C GLY A 70 0.24 -10.09 26.78
N VAL A 71 1.45 -10.49 26.37
CA VAL A 71 2.21 -11.57 27.02
C VAL A 71 3.18 -11.03 28.05
N GLU A 72 3.90 -9.94 27.74
CA GLU A 72 4.89 -9.39 28.66
C GLU A 72 4.23 -8.50 29.71
N TRP A 73 3.19 -7.75 29.33
CA TRP A 73 2.59 -6.73 30.20
C TRP A 73 1.15 -6.98 30.62
N ALA A 74 0.53 -8.04 30.08
CA ALA A 74 -0.85 -8.41 30.34
C ALA A 74 -1.87 -7.31 29.98
N ASP A 75 -1.53 -6.45 29.01
CA ASP A 75 -2.47 -5.55 28.36
C ASP A 75 -3.09 -6.21 27.13
N TRP A 76 -4.27 -6.78 27.34
CA TRP A 76 -5.00 -7.48 26.29
C TRP A 76 -5.69 -6.55 25.30
N PHE A 77 -5.95 -5.28 25.67
CA PHE A 77 -6.62 -4.34 24.79
C PHE A 77 -5.63 -3.79 23.74
N ASP A 78 -4.42 -3.43 24.16
CA ASP A 78 -3.39 -2.94 23.23
C ASP A 78 -2.79 -4.09 22.41
N SER A 79 -2.72 -5.28 23.01
CA SER A 79 -2.48 -6.51 22.27
C SER A 79 -3.50 -6.70 21.15
N ASP A 80 -4.80 -6.53 21.42
CA ASP A 80 -5.85 -6.66 20.41
C ASP A 80 -5.76 -5.56 19.34
N PHE A 81 -5.41 -4.34 19.74
CA PHE A 81 -5.20 -3.21 18.83
C PHE A 81 -4.14 -3.54 17.79
N PHE A 82 -2.93 -3.95 18.22
CA PHE A 82 -1.86 -4.32 17.28
C PHE A 82 -2.18 -5.60 16.51
N ALA A 83 -2.85 -6.59 17.12
CA ALA A 83 -3.29 -7.80 16.42
C ALA A 83 -4.25 -7.48 15.27
N ARG A 84 -5.25 -6.60 15.48
CA ARG A 84 -6.16 -6.14 14.42
C ARG A 84 -5.41 -5.40 13.32
N LYS A 85 -4.39 -4.61 13.66
CA LYS A 85 -3.54 -3.94 12.67
C LYS A 85 -2.76 -4.94 11.83
N ALA A 86 -2.17 -5.97 12.43
CA ALA A 86 -1.50 -7.05 11.70
C ALA A 86 -2.44 -7.72 10.68
N ILE A 87 -3.66 -8.08 11.09
CA ILE A 87 -4.67 -8.69 10.22
C ILE A 87 -5.06 -7.74 9.07
N LYS A 88 -5.33 -6.47 9.38
CA LYS A 88 -5.69 -5.47 8.37
C LYS A 88 -4.55 -5.21 7.38
N VAL A 89 -3.30 -5.15 7.83
CA VAL A 89 -2.14 -5.04 6.94
C VAL A 89 -2.05 -6.26 6.03
N ALA A 90 -2.17 -7.48 6.57
CA ALA A 90 -2.09 -8.69 5.76
C ALA A 90 -3.16 -8.71 4.65
N ALA A 91 -4.38 -8.30 4.98
CA ALA A 91 -5.51 -8.22 4.06
C ALA A 91 -5.43 -7.03 3.05
N SER A 92 -4.63 -6.01 3.36
CA SER A 92 -4.49 -4.82 2.50
C SER A 92 -3.66 -5.10 1.24
N GLU A 93 -3.91 -4.30 0.19
CA GLU A 93 -3.11 -4.30 -1.03
C GLU A 93 -1.79 -3.55 -0.84
N ASN A 94 -1.84 -2.34 -0.25
CA ASN A 94 -0.71 -1.40 -0.16
C ASN A 94 -0.17 -1.19 1.26
N GLY A 95 -0.61 -1.98 2.24
CA GLY A 95 -0.36 -1.72 3.66
C GLY A 95 -1.42 -0.79 4.26
N LEU A 96 -1.17 -0.35 5.50
CA LEU A 96 -1.96 0.67 6.19
C LEU A 96 -1.13 1.95 6.35
N PRO A 97 -1.76 3.13 6.41
CA PRO A 97 -1.08 4.33 6.87
C PRO A 97 -0.64 4.18 8.35
N PRO A 98 0.32 5.00 8.82
CA PRO A 98 0.59 5.18 10.25
C PRO A 98 -0.67 5.68 10.99
N GLU A 99 -0.72 5.53 12.31
CA GLU A 99 -1.78 6.10 13.14
C GLU A 99 -1.89 7.60 12.92
N ASP A 100 -3.12 8.08 12.73
CA ASP A 100 -3.39 9.51 12.57
C ASP A 100 -3.52 10.14 13.97
N PRO A 101 -2.57 11.01 14.39
CA PRO A 101 -2.61 11.60 15.72
C PRO A 101 -3.87 12.41 16.00
N ALA A 102 -4.62 12.85 14.98
CA ALA A 102 -5.89 13.56 15.15
C ALA A 102 -7.00 12.68 15.75
N LEU A 103 -6.81 11.35 15.75
CA LEU A 103 -7.74 10.38 16.31
C LEU A 103 -7.44 10.01 17.77
N TRP A 104 -6.34 10.51 18.34
CA TRP A 104 -5.83 10.19 19.67
C TRP A 104 -5.95 11.40 20.61
N ARG A 105 -6.00 11.17 21.93
CA ARG A 105 -6.20 12.23 22.93
C ARG A 105 -4.89 12.70 23.55
N PHE A 106 -4.38 13.82 23.03
CA PHE A 106 -3.14 14.42 23.52
C PHE A 106 -3.31 15.86 24.04
N SER A 107 -2.34 16.33 24.82
CA SER A 107 -2.19 17.77 25.05
C SER A 107 -1.85 18.50 23.74
N LYS A 108 -2.03 19.83 23.71
CA LYS A 108 -1.71 20.62 22.51
C LYS A 108 -0.24 20.49 22.07
N GLN A 109 0.68 20.33 23.02
CA GLN A 109 2.10 20.21 22.74
C GLN A 109 2.42 18.85 22.12
N GLU A 110 1.90 17.78 22.72
CA GLU A 110 2.01 16.41 22.20
C GLU A 110 1.36 16.29 20.82
N GLN A 111 0.18 16.89 20.63
CA GLN A 111 -0.52 16.90 19.34
C GLN A 111 0.35 17.49 18.21
N ALA A 112 1.03 18.61 18.48
CA ALA A 112 1.93 19.22 17.51
C ALA A 112 3.13 18.32 17.21
N GLN A 113 3.73 17.74 18.25
CA GLN A 113 4.85 16.81 18.11
C GLN A 113 4.49 15.58 17.28
N PHE A 114 3.32 14.98 17.52
CA PHE A 114 2.88 13.83 16.75
C PHE A 114 2.50 14.18 15.32
N THR A 115 1.93 15.36 15.10
CA THR A 115 1.62 15.85 13.74
C THR A 115 2.91 16.03 12.93
N ASP A 116 3.96 16.60 13.53
CA ASP A 116 5.27 16.73 12.89
C ASP A 116 5.88 15.35 12.58
N GLY A 117 5.84 14.43 13.54
CA GLY A 117 6.31 13.05 13.36
C GLY A 117 5.54 12.30 12.26
N TYR A 118 4.22 12.39 12.26
CA TYR A 118 3.34 11.79 11.26
C TYR A 118 3.64 12.30 9.85
N ASN A 119 3.80 13.62 9.70
CA ASN A 119 4.12 14.24 8.40
C ASN A 119 5.49 13.81 7.91
N ALA A 120 6.50 13.81 8.78
CA ALA A 120 7.86 13.39 8.43
C ALA A 120 7.92 11.90 8.05
N LEU A 121 7.20 11.05 8.79
CA LEU A 121 7.09 9.63 8.49
C LEU A 121 6.42 9.39 7.14
N ASN A 122 5.25 9.99 6.89
CA ASN A 122 4.56 9.80 5.62
C ASN A 122 5.43 10.27 4.44
N ALA A 123 6.10 11.42 4.57
CA ALA A 123 7.03 11.90 3.55
C ALA A 123 8.18 10.91 3.26
N ALA A 124 8.74 10.26 4.29
CA ALA A 124 9.75 9.23 4.12
C ALA A 124 9.17 7.97 3.45
N LEU A 125 7.99 7.53 3.88
CA LEU A 125 7.34 6.30 3.40
C LEU A 125 6.93 6.35 1.92
N GLU A 126 6.69 7.54 1.35
CA GLU A 126 6.38 7.71 -0.08
C GLU A 126 7.43 7.04 -0.99
N THR A 127 8.71 7.06 -0.59
CA THR A 127 9.81 6.51 -1.40
C THR A 127 10.45 5.29 -0.77
N SER A 128 10.36 5.14 0.56
CA SER A 128 11.11 4.11 1.28
C SER A 128 10.40 2.77 1.37
N ARG A 129 9.06 2.70 1.23
CA ARG A 129 8.30 1.44 1.32
C ARG A 129 8.79 0.37 0.33
N SER A 130 9.23 0.79 -0.86
CA SER A 130 9.74 -0.12 -1.89
C SER A 130 11.26 -0.31 -1.81
N SER A 131 12.01 0.73 -1.47
CA SER A 131 13.48 0.72 -1.47
C SER A 131 14.09 0.20 -0.17
N LEU A 132 13.43 0.42 0.96
CA LEU A 132 13.84 0.03 2.31
C LEU A 132 12.63 -0.54 3.09
N PRO A 133 12.01 -1.63 2.60
CA PRO A 133 10.72 -2.14 3.10
C PRO A 133 10.73 -2.46 4.60
N VAL A 134 11.77 -3.14 5.09
CA VAL A 134 11.87 -3.56 6.50
C VAL A 134 12.06 -2.35 7.42
N LEU A 135 12.94 -1.41 7.04
CA LEU A 135 13.18 -0.20 7.83
C LEU A 135 11.97 0.73 7.84
N SER A 136 11.23 0.78 6.72
CA SER A 136 9.97 1.53 6.61
C SER A 136 8.89 0.95 7.52
N ALA A 137 8.76 -0.38 7.56
CA ALA A 137 7.86 -1.05 8.47
C ALA A 137 8.22 -0.77 9.93
N LYS A 138 9.51 -0.84 10.28
CA LYS A 138 10.00 -0.50 11.62
C LYS A 138 9.68 0.93 12.01
N ALA A 139 9.93 1.89 11.12
CA ALA A 139 9.62 3.30 11.38
C ALA A 139 8.13 3.52 11.64
N GLN A 140 7.27 2.92 10.82
CA GLN A 140 5.82 3.03 11.01
C GLN A 140 5.35 2.37 12.30
N ALA A 141 5.73 1.13 12.56
CA ALA A 141 5.31 0.45 13.79
C ALA A 141 5.84 1.11 15.06
N SER A 142 7.04 1.70 15.03
CA SER A 142 7.60 2.42 16.18
C SER A 142 6.88 3.75 16.42
N PHE A 143 6.44 4.43 15.35
CA PHE A 143 5.60 5.62 15.48
C PHE A 143 4.23 5.26 16.09
N ASP A 144 3.62 4.20 15.58
CA ASP A 144 2.31 3.74 16.04
C ASP A 144 2.35 3.26 17.50
N CYS A 145 3.45 2.60 17.91
CA CYS A 145 3.71 2.28 19.31
C CYS A 145 3.83 3.56 20.15
N TRP A 146 4.60 4.56 19.70
CA TRP A 146 4.77 5.79 20.47
C TRP A 146 3.47 6.57 20.63
N VAL A 147 2.64 6.63 19.57
CA VAL A 147 1.31 7.25 19.64
C VAL A 147 0.44 6.57 20.70
N GLU A 148 0.41 5.24 20.70
CA GLU A 148 -0.42 4.44 21.59
C GLU A 148 0.05 4.55 23.06
N GLU A 149 1.31 4.23 23.34
CA GLU A 149 1.90 4.30 24.69
C GLU A 149 1.82 5.71 25.31
N GLN A 150 1.88 6.76 24.49
CA GLN A 150 1.79 8.14 24.96
C GLN A 150 0.38 8.55 25.38
N GLU A 151 -0.67 7.92 24.82
CA GLU A 151 -2.05 8.13 25.27
C GLU A 151 -2.27 7.49 26.64
N GLU A 152 -1.61 6.36 26.92
CA GLU A 152 -1.64 5.74 28.25
C GLU A 152 -1.04 6.68 29.30
N GLY A 153 0.18 7.15 29.08
CA GLY A 153 0.86 8.14 29.93
C GLY A 153 1.42 7.60 31.26
N TRP A 154 1.50 6.28 31.45
CA TRP A 154 2.02 5.66 32.69
C TRP A 154 3.38 4.95 32.52
N GLN A 155 3.67 4.34 31.37
CA GLN A 155 4.93 3.62 31.11
C GLN A 155 6.00 4.51 30.45
N HIS A 156 6.55 5.48 31.20
CA HIS A 156 7.47 6.48 30.64
C HIS A 156 8.71 5.91 29.91
N ASP A 157 9.24 4.78 30.37
CA ASP A 157 10.40 4.13 29.74
C ASP A 157 10.05 3.51 28.37
N GLU A 158 8.82 3.03 28.21
CA GLU A 158 8.35 2.39 26.98
C GLU A 158 7.89 3.41 25.95
N ILE A 159 7.24 4.50 26.39
CA ILE A 159 7.04 5.71 25.59
C ILE A 159 8.38 6.20 25.02
N ALA A 160 9.41 6.32 25.87
CA ALA A 160 10.74 6.77 25.45
C ALA A 160 11.37 5.80 24.44
N LYS A 161 11.26 4.49 24.68
CA LYS A 161 11.80 3.46 23.79
C LYS A 161 11.11 3.42 22.43
N CYS A 162 9.79 3.52 22.36
CA CYS A 162 9.08 3.57 21.08
C CYS A 162 9.39 4.87 20.31
N LYS A 163 9.49 5.99 21.02
CA LYS A 163 9.95 7.26 20.45
C LYS A 163 11.37 7.20 19.91
N ASP A 164 12.31 6.60 20.65
CA ASP A 164 13.71 6.47 20.24
C ASP A 164 13.85 5.53 19.03
N GLN A 165 13.12 4.42 19.01
CA GLN A 165 13.07 3.52 17.87
C GLN A 165 12.50 4.21 16.62
N PHE A 166 11.45 5.01 16.78
CA PHE A 166 10.90 5.83 15.71
C PHE A 166 11.93 6.83 15.18
N ALA A 167 12.57 7.59 16.07
CA ALA A 167 13.56 8.59 15.71
C ALA A 167 14.78 7.96 15.00
N GLU A 168 15.29 6.83 15.50
CA GLU A 168 16.39 6.10 14.86
C GLU A 168 15.98 5.62 13.46
N ALA A 169 14.82 4.99 13.32
CA ALA A 169 14.36 4.45 12.05
C ALA A 169 14.14 5.58 11.03
N LEU A 170 13.52 6.69 11.44
CA LEU A 170 13.29 7.85 10.58
C LEU A 170 14.61 8.50 10.14
N ASN A 171 15.57 8.67 11.05
CA ASN A 171 16.90 9.20 10.71
C ASN A 171 17.66 8.30 9.72
N ARG A 172 17.48 6.98 9.82
CA ARG A 172 18.07 6.03 8.89
C ARG A 172 17.39 6.09 7.52
N LEU A 173 16.08 6.30 7.46
CA LEU A 173 15.35 6.51 6.21
C LEU A 173 15.79 7.80 5.51
N THR A 174 15.84 8.91 6.23
CA THR A 174 16.28 10.21 5.68
C THR A 174 17.75 10.17 5.27
N GLY A 175 18.64 9.63 6.10
CA GLY A 175 20.06 9.49 5.79
C GLY A 175 20.33 8.52 4.62
N ALA A 176 19.52 7.48 4.45
CA ALA A 176 19.61 6.62 3.27
C ALA A 176 19.16 7.37 1.99
N GLN A 177 18.13 8.20 2.08
CA GLN A 177 17.66 9.04 0.99
C GLN A 177 18.69 10.12 0.61
N GLU A 178 19.35 10.73 1.60
CA GLU A 178 20.50 11.61 1.39
C GLU A 178 21.66 10.89 0.70
N LYS A 179 21.98 9.66 1.11
CA LYS A 179 23.02 8.86 0.43
C LYS A 179 22.63 8.49 -0.99
N LEU A 180 21.37 8.13 -1.25
CA LEU A 180 20.89 7.85 -2.62
C LEU A 180 20.94 9.08 -3.53
N THR A 181 20.72 10.27 -2.98
CA THR A 181 20.80 11.53 -3.73
C THR A 181 22.23 12.05 -3.90
N GLN A 182 23.15 11.71 -2.97
CA GLN A 182 24.56 12.12 -3.01
C GLN A 182 25.48 11.10 -3.68
N GLN A 183 25.06 9.83 -3.77
CA GLN A 183 25.81 8.82 -4.50
C GLN A 183 25.78 9.21 -5.99
N PRO A 184 26.93 9.44 -6.65
CA PRO A 184 26.97 9.59 -8.09
C PRO A 184 26.26 8.36 -8.63
N ALA A 185 25.21 8.57 -9.44
CA ALA A 185 24.49 7.49 -10.08
C ALA A 185 25.54 6.47 -10.55
N PRO A 186 25.43 5.18 -10.16
CA PRO A 186 26.40 4.18 -10.57
C PRO A 186 26.60 4.39 -12.06
N LYS A 187 27.88 4.53 -12.48
CA LYS A 187 28.23 4.82 -13.87
C LYS A 187 27.78 3.61 -14.68
N MET A 188 26.50 3.64 -15.02
CA MET A 188 25.80 2.66 -15.80
C MET A 188 26.36 2.89 -17.18
N GLU A 189 27.16 1.94 -17.64
CA GLU A 189 27.32 1.76 -19.07
C GLU A 189 25.91 1.76 -19.65
N LEU A 190 25.63 2.74 -20.51
CA LEU A 190 24.29 3.14 -20.89
C LEU A 190 23.60 1.99 -21.64
N ASP A 191 22.93 1.15 -20.89
CA ASP A 191 21.97 0.19 -21.42
C ASP A 191 20.74 1.00 -21.83
N LEU A 192 20.80 1.56 -23.05
CA LEU A 192 19.74 2.35 -23.66
C LEU A 192 18.38 1.63 -23.60
N ALA A 193 18.37 0.29 -23.54
CA ALA A 193 17.16 -0.51 -23.40
C ALA A 193 16.54 -0.43 -21.98
N LYS A 194 17.35 -0.21 -20.93
CA LYS A 194 16.84 -0.02 -19.55
C LYS A 194 16.18 1.33 -19.32
N LEU A 195 16.59 2.38 -20.03
CA LEU A 195 16.04 3.73 -19.84
C LEU A 195 14.57 3.83 -20.25
N TYR A 196 14.15 3.04 -21.23
CA TYR A 196 12.79 3.07 -21.75
C TYR A 196 12.11 1.72 -21.55
N THR A 197 11.88 1.36 -20.29
CA THR A 197 11.08 0.20 -19.91
C THR A 197 9.76 0.65 -19.30
N VAL A 198 8.64 0.17 -19.84
CA VAL A 198 7.29 0.43 -19.32
C VAL A 198 6.80 -0.79 -18.56
N PHE A 199 6.45 -0.64 -17.28
CA PHE A 199 5.89 -1.71 -16.46
C PHE A 199 4.36 -1.73 -16.48
N PHE A 200 3.79 -2.91 -16.27
CA PHE A 200 2.35 -3.15 -16.33
C PHE A 200 1.83 -3.86 -15.08
N ASP A 201 0.59 -3.57 -14.72
CA ASP A 201 -0.14 -4.30 -13.70
C ASP A 201 -0.40 -5.75 -14.12
N PHE A 202 -0.78 -6.56 -13.14
CA PHE A 202 -1.14 -7.95 -13.37
C PHE A 202 -2.31 -8.02 -14.38
N ASP A 203 -2.19 -8.95 -15.33
CA ASP A 203 -3.19 -9.18 -16.38
C ASP A 203 -3.62 -7.95 -17.21
N SER A 204 -2.77 -6.92 -17.26
CA SER A 204 -3.08 -5.66 -17.92
C SER A 204 -2.14 -5.33 -19.08
N ALA A 205 -2.70 -4.67 -20.11
CA ALA A 205 -1.98 -4.00 -21.18
C ALA A 205 -2.22 -2.47 -21.19
N VAL A 206 -2.81 -1.94 -20.11
CA VAL A 206 -3.04 -0.51 -19.93
C VAL A 206 -1.75 0.14 -19.45
N ILE A 207 -1.36 1.25 -20.09
CA ILE A 207 -0.18 2.03 -19.71
C ILE A 207 -0.53 2.88 -18.49
N THR A 208 0.21 2.69 -17.40
CA THR A 208 0.05 3.44 -16.15
C THR A 208 0.53 4.89 -16.32
N PRO A 209 0.13 5.84 -15.44
CA PRO A 209 0.63 7.22 -15.49
C PRO A 209 2.16 7.32 -15.45
N VAL A 210 2.83 6.46 -14.67
CA VAL A 210 4.29 6.38 -14.63
C VAL A 210 4.86 5.90 -15.97
N GLY A 211 4.24 4.89 -16.59
CA GLY A 211 4.60 4.45 -17.93
C GLY A 211 4.47 5.55 -18.99
N GLN A 212 3.44 6.39 -18.90
CA GLN A 212 3.25 7.52 -19.80
C GLN A 212 4.40 8.54 -19.69
N GLN A 213 4.88 8.83 -18.48
CA GLN A 213 6.02 9.73 -18.27
C GLN A 213 7.31 9.19 -18.91
N VAL A 214 7.58 7.89 -18.80
CA VAL A 214 8.73 7.24 -19.48
C VAL A 214 8.63 7.38 -20.99
N LEU A 215 7.44 7.19 -21.55
CA LEU A 215 7.21 7.32 -22.99
C LEU A 215 7.30 8.77 -23.48
N GLN A 216 6.88 9.74 -22.67
CA GLN A 216 7.08 11.16 -22.99
C GLN A 216 8.57 11.52 -23.03
N ALA A 217 9.37 11.02 -22.08
CA ALA A 217 10.82 11.20 -22.08
C ALA A 217 11.48 10.57 -23.32
N LEU A 218 11.07 9.37 -23.73
CA LEU A 218 11.54 8.73 -24.97
C LEU A 218 11.34 9.65 -26.19
N VAL A 219 10.12 10.19 -26.35
CA VAL A 219 9.80 11.05 -27.50
C VAL A 219 10.57 12.37 -27.43
N GLN A 220 10.76 12.92 -26.23
CA GLN A 220 11.56 14.12 -26.03
C GLN A 220 13.03 13.91 -26.43
N ASP A 221 13.62 12.77 -26.07
CA ASP A 221 15.04 12.49 -26.29
C ASP A 221 15.33 12.09 -27.75
N TRP A 222 14.42 11.32 -28.37
CA TRP A 222 14.68 10.67 -29.67
C TRP A 222 13.71 11.07 -30.79
N GLY A 223 12.61 11.75 -30.50
CA GLY A 223 11.54 12.01 -31.48
C GLY A 223 11.95 12.91 -32.66
N ALA A 224 12.99 13.73 -32.48
CA ALA A 224 13.56 14.53 -33.57
C ALA A 224 14.62 13.77 -34.41
N GLN A 225 14.98 12.55 -34.01
CA GLN A 225 16.05 11.77 -34.62
C GLN A 225 15.51 10.74 -35.61
N ALA A 226 16.28 10.43 -36.66
CA ALA A 226 15.92 9.44 -37.67
C ALA A 226 16.31 8.02 -37.25
N VAL A 227 15.72 7.53 -36.15
CA VAL A 227 16.00 6.21 -35.56
C VAL A 227 14.79 5.28 -35.68
N ASN A 228 15.02 3.97 -35.57
CA ASN A 228 13.95 2.98 -35.45
C ASN A 228 13.78 2.54 -33.99
N TYR A 229 12.60 2.02 -33.65
CA TYR A 229 12.26 1.56 -32.31
C TYR A 229 11.80 0.10 -32.36
N ALA A 230 12.36 -0.74 -31.49
CA ALA A 230 11.89 -2.09 -31.27
C ALA A 230 11.24 -2.21 -29.88
N LEU A 231 9.95 -2.53 -29.88
CA LEU A 231 9.13 -2.70 -28.68
C LEU A 231 8.99 -4.19 -28.36
N ILE A 232 9.60 -4.63 -27.27
CA ILE A 232 9.61 -6.04 -26.87
C ILE A 232 8.77 -6.21 -25.61
N GLY A 233 7.60 -6.82 -25.75
CA GLY A 233 6.69 -7.11 -24.64
C GLY A 233 7.05 -8.39 -23.92
N HIS A 234 6.89 -8.39 -22.59
CA HIS A 234 7.13 -9.53 -21.71
C HIS A 234 5.98 -9.70 -20.70
N THR A 235 5.85 -10.91 -20.16
CA THR A 235 4.97 -11.23 -19.02
C THR A 235 5.76 -11.89 -17.89
N ASP A 236 5.16 -11.95 -16.71
CA ASP A 236 5.56 -12.94 -15.71
C ASP A 236 5.10 -14.34 -16.11
N ARG A 237 5.42 -15.33 -15.28
CA ARG A 237 5.15 -16.76 -15.56
C ARG A 237 3.77 -17.20 -15.04
N ALA A 238 2.89 -16.26 -14.72
CA ALA A 238 1.56 -16.56 -14.22
C ALA A 238 0.58 -16.65 -15.40
N GLY A 239 0.18 -17.88 -15.76
CA GLY A 239 -0.75 -18.15 -16.86
C GLY A 239 -0.19 -19.13 -17.87
N SER A 240 -0.95 -19.43 -18.93
CA SER A 240 -0.45 -20.30 -19.99
C SER A 240 0.51 -19.55 -20.90
N GLN A 241 1.51 -20.24 -21.44
CA GLN A 241 2.46 -19.67 -22.39
C GLN A 241 1.77 -18.96 -23.58
N ALA A 242 0.69 -19.55 -24.11
CA ALA A 242 -0.09 -18.97 -25.21
C ALA A 242 -0.80 -17.67 -24.80
N TYR A 243 -1.36 -17.64 -23.58
CA TYR A 243 -1.97 -16.43 -23.02
C TYR A 243 -0.93 -15.33 -22.84
N ASN A 244 0.20 -15.68 -22.23
CA ASN A 244 1.32 -14.79 -21.96
C ASN A 244 1.92 -14.20 -23.25
N LYS A 245 2.02 -15.01 -24.31
CA LYS A 245 2.40 -14.55 -25.64
C LYS A 245 1.45 -13.45 -26.13
N SER A 246 0.15 -13.72 -26.16
CA SER A 246 -0.85 -12.73 -26.62
C SER A 246 -0.88 -11.47 -25.75
N LEU A 247 -0.75 -11.58 -24.43
CA LEU A 247 -0.71 -10.44 -23.52
C LEU A 247 0.51 -9.55 -23.76
N SER A 248 1.68 -10.16 -23.99
CA SER A 248 2.90 -9.41 -24.30
C SER A 248 2.81 -8.63 -25.61
N GLU A 249 2.14 -9.19 -26.63
CA GLU A 249 1.89 -8.51 -27.92
C GLU A 249 0.96 -7.31 -27.73
N ARG A 250 -0.12 -7.47 -26.94
CA ARG A 250 -1.02 -6.36 -26.60
C ARG A 250 -0.30 -5.23 -25.89
N ARG A 251 0.60 -5.53 -24.95
CA ARG A 251 1.43 -4.52 -24.26
C ARG A 251 2.30 -3.74 -25.23
N ALA A 252 3.04 -4.44 -26.10
CA ALA A 252 3.88 -3.80 -27.11
C ALA A 252 3.05 -2.92 -28.06
N GLN A 253 1.85 -3.39 -28.45
CA GLN A 253 0.93 -2.62 -29.29
C GLN A 253 0.38 -1.37 -28.57
N SER A 254 0.01 -1.46 -27.28
CA SER A 254 -0.40 -0.29 -26.50
C SER A 254 0.67 0.79 -26.48
N VAL A 255 1.93 0.39 -26.24
CA VAL A 255 3.06 1.33 -26.25
C VAL A 255 3.27 1.95 -27.63
N LYS A 256 3.21 1.14 -28.70
CA LYS A 256 3.28 1.63 -30.08
C LYS A 256 2.23 2.70 -30.36
N THR A 257 0.97 2.42 -30.01
CA THR A 257 -0.13 3.36 -30.21
C THR A 257 0.15 4.68 -29.48
N PHE A 258 0.51 4.60 -28.20
CA PHE A 258 0.75 5.79 -27.37
C PHE A 258 1.89 6.67 -27.89
N ILE A 259 3.05 6.09 -28.23
CA ILE A 259 4.17 6.90 -28.73
C ILE A 259 3.92 7.42 -30.16
N SER A 260 3.08 6.74 -30.94
CA SER A 260 2.64 7.25 -32.24
C SER A 260 1.71 8.46 -32.09
N GLU A 261 0.83 8.45 -31.08
CA GLU A 261 -0.02 9.60 -30.72
C GLU A 261 0.82 10.80 -30.23
N LEU A 262 1.98 10.55 -29.62
CA LEU A 262 2.96 11.58 -29.26
C LEU A 262 3.80 12.11 -30.44
N GLY A 263 3.62 11.53 -31.64
CA GLY A 263 4.24 12.03 -32.87
C GLY A 263 5.38 11.18 -33.44
N LEU A 264 5.69 10.00 -32.87
CA LEU A 264 6.63 9.08 -33.50
C LEU A 264 6.01 8.40 -34.73
N PRO A 265 6.69 8.37 -35.89
CA PRO A 265 6.16 7.71 -37.07
C PRO A 265 5.99 6.19 -36.86
N GLY A 266 4.77 5.69 -37.05
CA GLY A 266 4.42 4.28 -36.80
C GLY A 266 5.17 3.26 -37.67
N ASP A 267 5.71 3.68 -38.81
CA ASP A 267 6.58 2.91 -39.71
C ASP A 267 8.00 2.71 -39.15
N LYS A 268 8.43 3.55 -38.21
CA LYS A 268 9.70 3.42 -37.48
C LYS A 268 9.61 2.50 -36.26
N ILE A 269 8.43 1.97 -35.96
CA ILE A 269 8.17 1.21 -34.73
C ILE A 269 7.81 -0.24 -35.06
N SER A 270 8.66 -1.16 -34.61
CA SER A 270 8.41 -2.61 -34.63
C SER A 270 7.97 -3.12 -33.26
N THR A 271 7.13 -4.17 -33.24
CA THR A 271 6.60 -4.77 -32.00
C THR A 271 6.81 -6.27 -32.01
N THR A 272 7.28 -6.82 -30.89
CA THR A 272 7.43 -8.26 -30.66
C THR A 272 6.90 -8.61 -29.27
N GLY A 273 6.07 -9.65 -29.16
CA GLY A 273 5.70 -10.22 -27.87
C GLY A 273 6.54 -11.45 -27.55
N MET A 274 7.27 -11.45 -26.44
CA MET A 274 8.07 -12.59 -25.99
C MET A 274 7.33 -13.51 -25.01
N GLY A 275 6.16 -13.10 -24.51
CA GLY A 275 5.49 -13.75 -23.41
C GLY A 275 6.42 -13.90 -22.20
N GLU A 276 6.44 -15.08 -21.62
CA GLU A 276 7.23 -15.43 -20.44
C GLU A 276 8.63 -16.00 -20.74
N SER A 277 9.03 -16.03 -22.03
CA SER A 277 10.25 -16.73 -22.48
C SER A 277 11.56 -16.01 -22.17
N ALA A 278 11.50 -14.72 -21.83
CA ALA A 278 12.65 -13.88 -21.53
C ALA A 278 12.41 -13.02 -20.27
N PRO A 279 12.40 -13.63 -19.08
CA PRO A 279 12.18 -12.91 -17.83
C PRO A 279 13.37 -12.00 -17.48
N ALA A 280 13.10 -10.83 -16.90
CA ALA A 280 14.13 -9.97 -16.31
C ALA A 280 14.61 -10.53 -14.96
N VAL A 281 13.71 -11.15 -14.21
CA VAL A 281 13.98 -11.86 -12.96
C VAL A 281 13.56 -13.30 -13.16
N ALA A 282 14.49 -14.24 -13.07
CA ALA A 282 14.18 -15.65 -13.19
C ALA A 282 13.24 -16.09 -12.07
N THR A 283 12.10 -16.69 -12.43
CA THR A 283 11.11 -17.21 -11.49
C THR A 283 10.66 -18.61 -11.89
N GLN A 284 10.03 -19.34 -10.96
CA GLN A 284 9.37 -20.60 -11.26
C GLN A 284 8.09 -20.38 -12.07
N ASP A 285 7.58 -21.46 -12.67
CA ASP A 285 6.29 -21.44 -13.37
C ASP A 285 5.14 -21.09 -12.43
N GLY A 286 4.16 -20.32 -12.90
CA GLY A 286 3.04 -19.83 -12.10
C GLY A 286 3.37 -18.64 -11.18
N VAL A 287 4.65 -18.24 -11.06
CA VAL A 287 5.06 -17.13 -10.18
C VAL A 287 4.81 -15.78 -10.84
N ARG A 288 4.11 -14.91 -10.11
CA ARG A 288 3.91 -13.50 -10.46
C ARG A 288 5.15 -12.69 -10.09
N GLU A 289 5.59 -11.83 -11.00
CA GLU A 289 6.77 -10.98 -10.79
C GLU A 289 6.61 -9.67 -11.56
N ALA A 290 6.52 -8.56 -10.84
CA ALA A 290 6.23 -7.25 -11.41
C ALA A 290 7.30 -6.79 -12.41
N LYS A 291 8.58 -7.07 -12.13
CA LYS A 291 9.68 -6.70 -13.03
C LYS A 291 9.64 -7.45 -14.37
N ASN A 292 8.93 -8.58 -14.43
CA ASN A 292 8.77 -9.35 -15.67
C ASN A 292 7.61 -8.82 -16.53
N ARG A 293 6.65 -8.09 -15.96
CA ARG A 293 5.53 -7.48 -16.68
C ARG A 293 5.93 -6.14 -17.28
N ARG A 294 6.61 -6.19 -18.42
CA ARG A 294 7.21 -4.98 -19.02
C ARG A 294 7.16 -4.96 -20.54
N VAL A 295 7.34 -3.77 -21.12
CA VAL A 295 7.80 -3.57 -22.50
C VAL A 295 9.15 -2.89 -22.43
N VAL A 296 10.14 -3.47 -23.11
CA VAL A 296 11.46 -2.87 -23.30
C VAL A 296 11.46 -2.16 -24.66
N ILE A 297 11.98 -0.94 -24.71
CA ILE A 297 12.06 -0.14 -25.93
C ILE A 297 13.53 0.01 -26.30
N GLU A 298 13.93 -0.57 -27.41
CA GLU A 298 15.27 -0.45 -27.95
C GLU A 298 15.28 0.59 -29.06
N VAL A 299 16.11 1.63 -28.90
CA VAL A 299 16.36 2.63 -29.93
C VAL A 299 17.49 2.13 -30.83
N GLN A 300 17.19 1.98 -32.12
CA GLN A 300 18.09 1.46 -33.14
C GLN A 300 18.53 2.61 -34.05
N GLN A 301 19.81 2.98 -33.97
CA GLN A 301 20.43 4.03 -34.78
C GLN A 301 20.87 3.50 -36.15
#